data_AF-A0A8S2NFA1-F1
#
_entry.id   AF-A0A8S2NFA1-F1
#
_cell.length_a   1.000
_cell.length_b   1.000
_cell.length_c   1.000
_cell.angle_alpha   90.00
_cell.angle_beta   90.00
_cell.angle_gamma   90.00
#
_symmetry.space_group_name_H-M   'P 1'
#
loop_
_entity.id
_entity.type
_entity.pdbx_description
1 polymer ?
#
loop_
_entity_poly.entity_id
_entity_poly.type
_entity_poly.pdbx_seq_one_letter_code
_entity_poly.pdbx_strand_id
1 'polypeptide(L)'
;VDKHIPINCIINYEYSNAPVRTTQKETIHMPSQFTMAGAEFDYFLVHITHSSKTNPFLSGLERIIDEENKLCESQTSNHLNVKQVKNLIEIQCIYEKRMKDVSSNQQLTDLSNIDKRIATIRKYPMIEKQLEIMKQTQEMMTELYEVSED
;
A
#
# COMPACT_ATOMS: atom_id res chain seq x y z
N VAL A 1 5.15 -19.28 27.93
CA VAL A 1 5.35 -19.88 26.59
C VAL A 1 4.58 -19.02 25.62
N ASP A 2 5.29 -18.29 24.77
CA ASP A 2 4.71 -17.33 23.83
C ASP A 2 3.89 -18.10 22.79
N LYS A 3 2.56 -18.07 22.89
CA LYS A 3 1.67 -18.77 21.97
C LYS A 3 1.42 -17.88 20.76
N HIS A 4 2.36 -17.87 19.83
CA HIS A 4 2.13 -17.25 18.52
C HIS A 4 1.01 -18.03 17.81
N ILE A 5 -0.18 -17.43 17.68
CA ILE A 5 -1.26 -17.94 16.82
C ILE A 5 -1.03 -17.32 15.43
N PRO A 6 -0.61 -18.10 14.42
CA PRO A 6 -0.45 -17.58 13.08
C PRO A 6 -1.82 -17.19 12.51
N ILE A 7 -1.97 -15.91 12.17
CA ILE A 7 -3.15 -15.42 11.44
C ILE A 7 -3.00 -15.88 9.99
N ASN A 8 -3.61 -17.02 9.66
CA ASN A 8 -3.71 -17.50 8.28
C ASN A 8 -4.78 -16.69 7.53
N CYS A 9 -4.46 -15.46 7.16
CA CYS A 9 -5.25 -14.71 6.19
C CYS A 9 -4.93 -15.25 4.78
N ILE A 10 -5.54 -16.38 4.41
CA ILE A 10 -5.44 -16.90 3.04
C ILE A 10 -6.40 -16.07 2.19
N ILE A 11 -5.86 -15.03 1.54
CA ILE A 11 -6.56 -14.36 0.46
C ILE A 11 -6.49 -15.29 -0.75
N ASN A 12 -7.60 -15.97 -1.03
CA ASN A 12 -7.72 -16.77 -2.24
C ASN A 12 -7.79 -15.83 -3.44
N TYR A 13 -6.69 -15.69 -4.15
CA TYR A 13 -6.63 -15.01 -5.44
C TYR A 13 -7.10 -16.00 -6.52
N GLU A 14 -8.25 -15.73 -7.15
CA GLU A 14 -8.63 -16.44 -8.36
C GLU A 14 -8.01 -15.75 -9.58
N TYR A 15 -7.20 -16.49 -10.34
CA TYR A 15 -6.75 -16.05 -11.64
C TYR A 15 -7.97 -15.99 -12.58
N SER A 16 -8.46 -14.78 -12.84
CA SER A 16 -9.53 -14.55 -13.80
C SER A 16 -8.94 -14.47 -15.22
N ASN A 17 -9.19 -15.50 -16.03
CA ASN A 17 -8.96 -15.47 -17.48
C ASN A 17 -10.05 -14.68 -18.24
N ALA A 18 -11.06 -14.16 -17.53
CA ALA A 18 -12.12 -13.36 -18.14
C ALA A 18 -11.61 -11.94 -18.49
N PRO A 19 -12.03 -11.36 -19.64
CA PRO A 19 -11.68 -10.00 -20.01
C PRO A 19 -12.16 -9.01 -18.96
N VAL A 20 -11.33 -7.98 -18.71
CA VAL A 20 -11.49 -7.01 -17.63
C VAL A 20 -12.89 -6.38 -17.65
N ARG A 21 -13.76 -6.77 -16.70
CA ARG A 21 -15.08 -6.14 -16.52
C ARG A 21 -14.93 -4.77 -15.85
N THR A 22 -15.93 -3.90 -15.96
CA THR A 22 -15.92 -2.53 -15.42
C THR A 22 -15.58 -2.47 -13.92
N THR A 23 -15.92 -3.50 -13.16
CA THR A 23 -15.59 -3.68 -11.73
C THR A 23 -14.11 -4.02 -11.47
N GLN A 24 -13.37 -4.56 -12.44
CA GLN A 24 -11.92 -4.79 -12.35
C GLN A 24 -11.09 -3.54 -12.71
N LYS A 25 -11.72 -2.47 -13.22
CA LYS A 25 -11.03 -1.17 -13.40
C LYS A 25 -10.62 -0.56 -12.07
N GLU A 26 -11.40 -0.79 -11.01
CA GLU A 26 -11.06 -0.34 -9.65
C GLU A 26 -9.78 -1.03 -9.15
N THR A 27 -9.61 -2.33 -9.46
CA THR A 27 -8.41 -3.10 -9.14
C THR A 27 -7.15 -2.57 -9.83
N ILE A 28 -7.28 -1.98 -11.03
CA ILE A 28 -6.15 -1.39 -11.77
C ILE A 28 -5.66 -0.10 -11.11
N HIS A 29 -6.54 0.66 -10.46
CA HIS A 29 -6.19 1.93 -9.81
C HIS A 29 -5.86 1.77 -8.32
N MET A 30 -6.22 0.64 -7.72
CA MET A 30 -6.02 0.38 -6.31
C MET A 30 -4.52 0.40 -5.90
N PRO A 31 -3.60 -0.26 -6.63
CA PRO A 31 -2.17 -0.22 -6.28
C PRO A 31 -1.60 1.19 -6.27
N SER A 32 -1.97 2.05 -7.23
CA SER A 32 -1.46 3.43 -7.26
C SER A 32 -1.97 4.28 -6.10
N GLN A 33 -3.20 4.07 -5.64
CA GLN A 33 -3.70 4.73 -4.43
C GLN A 33 -2.96 4.27 -3.17
N PHE A 34 -2.66 2.97 -3.06
CA PHE A 34 -1.86 2.42 -1.96
C PHE A 34 -0.45 2.97 -1.94
N THR A 35 0.23 2.96 -3.09
CA THR A 35 1.58 3.51 -3.22
C THR A 35 1.60 5.00 -2.88
N MET A 36 0.60 5.77 -3.33
CA MET A 36 0.48 7.19 -2.99
C MET A 36 0.23 7.41 -1.49
N ALA A 37 -0.60 6.59 -0.84
CA ALA A 37 -0.79 6.68 0.61
C ALA A 37 0.50 6.36 1.36
N GLY A 38 1.23 5.31 0.94
CA GLY A 38 2.55 4.98 1.48
C GLY A 38 3.55 6.13 1.34
N ALA A 39 3.56 6.81 0.19
CA ALA A 39 4.38 8.01 -0.02
C ALA A 39 4.02 9.12 0.98
N GLU A 40 2.72 9.39 1.20
CA GLU A 40 2.26 10.40 2.17
C GLU A 40 2.69 10.09 3.61
N PHE A 41 2.62 8.82 4.01
CA PHE A 41 3.11 8.38 5.31
C PHE A 41 4.62 8.54 5.45
N ASP A 42 5.38 8.13 4.45
CA ASP A 42 6.83 8.22 4.49
C ASP A 42 7.30 9.69 4.56
N TYR A 43 6.69 10.60 3.78
CA TYR A 43 6.98 12.02 3.89
C TYR A 43 6.77 12.57 5.30
N PHE A 44 5.65 12.21 5.92
CA PHE A 44 5.34 12.65 7.28
C PHE A 44 6.37 12.14 8.28
N LEU A 45 6.79 10.87 8.16
CA LEU A 45 7.82 10.29 9.01
C LEU A 45 9.18 10.94 8.81
N VAL A 46 9.61 11.17 7.56
CA VAL A 46 10.87 11.87 7.26
C VAL A 46 10.84 13.29 7.80
N HIS A 47 9.71 13.99 7.64
CA HIS A 47 9.55 15.34 8.15
C HIS A 47 9.69 15.41 9.68
N ILE A 48 9.02 14.52 10.42
CA ILE A 48 9.12 14.49 11.88
C ILE A 48 10.52 14.10 12.34
N THR A 49 11.09 13.07 11.75
CA THR A 49 12.37 12.50 12.20
C THR A 49 13.57 13.29 11.72
N HIS A 50 13.40 14.20 10.76
CA HIS A 50 14.48 14.95 10.10
C HIS A 50 15.61 14.04 9.56
N SER A 51 15.30 12.77 9.30
CA SER A 51 16.27 11.75 8.91
C SER A 51 15.92 11.23 7.53
N SER A 52 16.76 11.57 6.55
CA SER A 52 16.69 11.08 5.17
C SER A 52 17.74 10.00 4.87
N LYS A 53 18.49 9.54 5.88
CA LYS A 53 19.66 8.65 5.69
C LYS A 53 19.30 7.32 5.02
N THR A 54 18.10 6.82 5.23
CA THR A 54 17.58 5.63 4.55
C THR A 54 16.13 5.91 4.18
N ASN A 55 15.76 5.62 2.94
CA ASN A 55 14.42 5.82 2.43
C ASN A 55 13.81 4.46 2.03
N PRO A 56 13.27 3.70 2.99
CA PRO A 56 12.74 2.36 2.74
C PRO A 56 11.59 2.38 1.74
N PHE A 57 10.79 3.45 1.73
CA PHE A 57 9.70 3.60 0.78
C PHE A 57 10.21 3.67 -0.66
N LEU A 58 11.17 4.55 -0.94
CA LEU A 58 11.73 4.70 -2.29
C LEU A 58 12.39 3.40 -2.77
N SER A 59 13.20 2.75 -1.93
CA SER A 59 13.82 1.46 -2.27
C SER A 59 12.79 0.36 -2.53
N GLY A 60 11.67 0.35 -1.77
CA GLY A 60 10.56 -0.55 -2.02
C GLY A 60 9.86 -0.27 -3.35
N LEU A 61 9.63 1.01 -3.67
CA LEU A 61 9.01 1.44 -4.92
C LEU A 61 9.87 1.08 -6.14
N GLU A 62 11.17 1.33 -6.09
CA GLU A 62 12.13 0.95 -7.14
C GLU A 62 12.12 -0.55 -7.40
N ARG A 63 12.08 -1.36 -6.32
CA ARG A 63 11.99 -2.82 -6.44
C ARG A 63 10.69 -3.25 -7.15
N ILE A 64 9.54 -2.67 -6.79
CA ILE A 64 8.26 -2.98 -7.43
C ILE A 64 8.30 -2.61 -8.92
N ILE A 65 8.87 -1.46 -9.28
CA ILE A 65 9.02 -1.05 -10.67
C ILE A 65 9.89 -2.04 -11.46
N ASP A 66 11.01 -2.49 -10.88
CA ASP A 66 11.90 -3.48 -11.50
C ASP A 66 11.20 -4.84 -11.71
N GLU A 67 10.47 -5.32 -10.70
CA GLU A 67 9.68 -6.56 -10.79
C GLU A 67 8.60 -6.48 -11.88
N GLU A 68 7.87 -5.36 -11.96
CA GLU A 68 6.84 -5.13 -12.97
C GLU A 68 7.42 -4.99 -14.40
N ASN A 69 8.60 -4.39 -14.54
CA ASN A 69 9.32 -4.31 -15.82
C ASN A 69 9.73 -5.70 -16.31
N LYS A 70 10.28 -6.54 -15.43
CA LYS A 70 10.62 -7.94 -15.77
C LYS A 70 9.41 -8.75 -16.21
N LEU A 71 8.25 -8.52 -15.60
CA LEU A 71 6.99 -9.13 -16.05
C LEU A 71 6.58 -8.66 -17.44
N CYS A 72 6.72 -7.35 -17.73
CA CYS A 72 6.44 -6.80 -19.06
C CYS A 72 7.38 -7.35 -20.15
N GLU A 73 8.65 -7.59 -19.82
CA GLU A 73 9.64 -8.15 -20.75
C GLU A 73 9.41 -9.65 -21.03
N SER A 74 8.94 -10.39 -20.03
CA SER A 74 8.74 -11.84 -20.11
C SER A 74 7.41 -12.28 -20.75
N GLN A 75 6.44 -11.38 -20.91
CA GLN A 75 5.10 -11.70 -21.42
C GLN A 75 4.69 -10.82 -22.61
N THR A 76 4.35 -11.45 -23.73
CA THR A 76 3.87 -10.75 -24.93
C THR A 76 2.52 -10.08 -24.67
N SER A 77 2.42 -8.77 -24.91
CA SER A 77 1.18 -7.96 -24.87
C SER A 77 0.53 -7.71 -23.49
N ASN A 78 1.33 -7.34 -22.48
CA ASN A 78 0.78 -6.94 -21.18
C ASN A 78 0.59 -5.42 -21.02
N HIS A 79 -0.44 -4.87 -21.68
CA HIS A 79 -0.77 -3.44 -21.63
C HIS A 79 -1.11 -2.92 -20.23
N LEU A 80 -1.58 -3.78 -19.33
CA LEU A 80 -1.94 -3.41 -17.96
C LEU A 80 -0.70 -3.20 -17.11
N ASN A 81 0.26 -4.12 -17.14
CA ASN A 81 1.50 -3.98 -16.42
C ASN A 81 2.32 -2.79 -16.95
N VAL A 82 2.35 -2.56 -18.27
CA VAL A 82 2.98 -1.34 -18.83
C VAL A 82 2.34 -0.06 -18.31
N LYS A 83 1.00 -0.03 -18.19
CA LYS A 83 0.29 1.12 -17.60
C LYS A 83 0.60 1.27 -16.11
N GLN A 84 0.69 0.16 -15.39
CA GLN A 84 1.02 0.13 -13.97
C GLN A 84 2.42 0.67 -13.71
N VAL A 85 3.42 0.22 -14.49
CA VAL A 85 4.80 0.76 -14.44
C VAL A 85 4.80 2.27 -14.63
N LYS A 86 4.09 2.79 -15.64
CA LYS A 86 4.00 4.24 -15.88
C LYS A 86 3.44 4.99 -14.66
N ASN A 87 2.38 4.47 -14.04
CA ASN A 87 1.81 5.07 -12.84
C ASN A 87 2.79 5.04 -11.66
N LEU A 88 3.52 3.94 -11.47
CA LEU A 88 4.51 3.80 -10.40
C LEU A 88 5.68 4.78 -10.58
N ILE A 89 6.18 4.95 -11.80
CA ILE A 89 7.21 5.93 -12.15
C ILE A 89 6.71 7.36 -11.89
N GLU A 90 5.47 7.67 -12.26
CA GLU A 90 4.88 8.99 -11.97
C GLU A 90 4.84 9.26 -10.45
N ILE A 91 4.43 8.26 -9.65
CA ILE A 91 4.46 8.37 -8.19
C ILE A 91 5.87 8.57 -7.67
N GLN A 92 6.87 7.86 -8.20
CA GLN A 92 8.28 8.04 -7.85
C GLN A 92 8.74 9.48 -8.13
N CYS A 93 8.43 10.03 -9.31
CA CYS A 93 8.78 11.41 -9.64
C CYS A 93 8.13 12.43 -8.72
N ILE A 94 6.84 12.24 -8.38
CA ILE A 94 6.13 13.08 -7.40
C ILE A 94 6.80 12.95 -6.02
N TYR A 95 7.16 11.71 -5.65
CA TYR A 95 7.87 11.35 -4.43
C TYR A 95 9.17 12.14 -4.23
N GLU A 96 10.09 11.97 -5.17
CA GLU A 96 11.39 12.60 -5.14
C GLU A 96 11.32 14.14 -5.18
N LYS A 97 10.37 14.68 -5.95
CA LYS A 97 10.17 16.13 -6.03
C LYS A 97 9.78 16.70 -4.66
N ARG A 98 8.78 16.11 -4.00
CA ARG A 98 8.32 16.61 -2.70
C ARG A 98 9.35 16.37 -1.60
N MET A 99 10.12 15.28 -1.65
CA MET A 99 11.25 15.06 -0.73
C MET A 99 12.29 16.17 -0.81
N LYS A 100 12.60 16.66 -2.02
CA LYS A 100 13.48 17.82 -2.21
C LYS A 100 12.88 19.10 -1.61
N ASP A 101 11.57 19.28 -1.74
CA ASP A 101 10.85 20.44 -1.18
C ASP A 101 10.82 20.39 0.36
N VAL A 102 10.58 19.22 0.96
CA VAL A 102 10.61 19.03 2.44
C VAL A 102 12.02 19.27 2.99
N SER A 103 13.05 18.80 2.28
CA SER A 103 14.46 19.01 2.65
C SER A 103 14.89 20.48 2.60
N SER A 104 14.23 21.30 1.77
CA SER A 104 14.59 22.70 1.54
C SER A 104 13.75 23.71 2.30
N ASN A 105 12.47 23.43 2.56
CA ASN A 105 11.51 24.42 3.08
C ASN A 105 10.87 24.09 4.44
N GLN A 106 11.23 22.98 5.11
CA GLN A 106 10.63 22.54 6.38
C GLN A 106 9.08 22.55 6.36
N GLN A 107 8.48 22.33 5.19
CA GLN A 107 7.04 22.46 5.02
C GLN A 107 6.32 21.38 5.85
N LEU A 108 5.44 21.83 6.76
CA LEU A 108 4.61 20.95 7.58
C LEU A 108 3.73 20.08 6.69
N THR A 109 3.92 18.77 6.78
CA THR A 109 3.00 17.82 6.15
C THR A 109 1.80 17.64 7.07
N ASP A 110 0.63 18.10 6.62
CA ASP A 110 -0.62 17.99 7.37
C ASP A 110 -1.12 16.53 7.39
N LEU A 111 -1.36 16.01 8.60
CA LEU A 111 -1.98 14.70 8.85
C LEU A 111 -3.31 14.54 8.10
N SER A 112 -4.02 15.64 7.82
CA SER A 112 -5.29 15.60 7.11
C SER A 112 -5.19 14.98 5.70
N ASN A 113 -4.02 15.06 5.06
CA ASN A 113 -3.81 14.42 3.75
C ASN A 113 -3.71 12.90 3.86
N ILE A 114 -3.07 12.41 4.92
CA ILE A 114 -2.99 10.97 5.21
C ILE A 114 -4.40 10.44 5.52
N ASP A 115 -5.17 11.13 6.35
CA ASP A 115 -6.53 10.73 6.68
C ASP A 115 -7.44 10.67 5.45
N LYS A 116 -7.34 11.64 4.53
CA LYS A 116 -8.05 11.62 3.25
C LYS A 116 -7.68 10.42 2.38
N ARG A 117 -6.40 10.03 2.37
CA ARG A 117 -5.93 8.85 1.63
C ARG A 117 -6.45 7.56 2.24
N ILE A 118 -6.40 7.42 3.57
CA ILE A 118 -6.99 6.28 4.28
C ILE A 118 -8.49 6.18 3.99
N ALA A 119 -9.21 7.30 4.07
CA ALA A 119 -10.64 7.34 3.78
C ALA A 119 -10.96 6.95 2.33
N THR A 120 -10.08 7.27 1.37
CA THR A 120 -10.23 6.86 -0.02
C THR A 120 -9.98 5.36 -0.19
N ILE A 121 -8.93 4.83 0.44
CA ILE A 121 -8.58 3.41 0.40
C ILE A 121 -9.67 2.54 1.03
N ARG A 122 -10.28 2.99 2.13
CA ARG A 122 -11.38 2.28 2.81
C ARG A 122 -12.62 2.09 1.94
N LYS A 123 -12.78 2.87 0.86
CA LYS A 123 -13.91 2.71 -0.07
C LYS A 123 -13.77 1.49 -0.99
N TYR A 124 -12.59 0.86 -1.03
CA TYR A 124 -12.41 -0.35 -1.82
C TYR A 124 -13.03 -1.56 -1.11
N PRO A 125 -14.02 -2.26 -1.71
CA PRO A 125 -14.75 -3.34 -1.03
C PRO A 125 -13.87 -4.48 -0.51
N MET A 126 -12.78 -4.78 -1.23
CA MET A 126 -11.80 -5.80 -0.80
C MET A 126 -11.11 -5.40 0.51
N ILE A 127 -10.82 -4.12 0.69
CA ILE A 127 -10.11 -3.58 1.85
C ILE A 127 -11.05 -3.50 3.04
N GLU A 128 -12.29 -3.09 2.82
CA GLU A 128 -13.34 -3.14 3.84
C GLU A 128 -13.49 -4.56 4.41
N LYS A 129 -13.57 -5.56 3.52
CA LYS A 129 -13.65 -6.98 3.93
C LYS A 129 -12.40 -7.45 4.68
N GLN A 130 -11.20 -7.02 4.26
CA GLN A 130 -9.96 -7.36 4.97
C GLN A 130 -9.91 -6.73 6.36
N LEU A 131 -10.34 -5.47 6.50
CA LEU A 131 -10.40 -4.77 7.78
C LEU A 131 -11.42 -5.43 8.73
N GLU A 132 -12.56 -5.89 8.20
CA GLU A 132 -13.54 -6.65 8.98
C GLU A 132 -12.94 -7.95 9.53
N ILE A 133 -12.28 -8.74 8.69
CA ILE A 133 -11.62 -10.00 9.11
C ILE A 133 -10.54 -9.72 10.16
N MET A 134 -9.73 -8.66 9.97
CA MET A 134 -8.72 -8.26 10.94
C MET A 134 -9.34 -7.89 12.29
N LYS A 135 -10.46 -7.14 12.28
CA LYS A 135 -11.16 -6.75 13.49
C LYS A 135 -11.73 -7.97 14.23
N GLN A 136 -12.41 -8.88 13.52
CA GLN A 136 -12.91 -10.13 14.11
C GLN A 136 -11.78 -10.98 14.70
N THR A 137 -10.62 -11.00 14.04
CA THR A 137 -9.44 -11.72 14.53
C THR A 137 -8.88 -11.06 15.80
N GLN A 138 -8.82 -9.73 15.84
CA GLN A 138 -8.40 -8.99 17.04
C GLN A 138 -9.35 -9.25 18.21
N GLU A 139 -10.66 -9.17 18.00
CA GLU A 139 -11.68 -9.45 19.02
C GLU A 139 -11.53 -10.88 19.58
N MET A 140 -11.40 -11.87 18.71
CA MET A 140 -11.15 -13.26 19.12
C MET A 140 -9.85 -13.40 19.93
N MET A 141 -8.76 -12.74 19.52
CA MET A 141 -7.50 -12.80 20.25
C MET A 141 -7.62 -12.14 21.63
N THR A 142 -8.25 -10.97 21.71
CA THR A 142 -8.55 -10.28 22.98
C THR A 142 -9.35 -11.18 23.91
N GLU A 143 -10.43 -11.81 23.44
CA GLU A 143 -11.22 -12.75 24.25
C GLU A 143 -10.40 -13.96 24.72
N LEU A 144 -9.57 -14.55 23.86
CA LEU A 144 -8.73 -15.71 24.21
C LEU A 144 -7.66 -15.39 25.26
N TYR A 145 -7.13 -14.16 25.28
CA TYR A 145 -6.02 -13.77 26.15
C TYR A 145 -6.44 -12.95 27.37
N GLU A 146 -7.59 -12.27 27.34
CA GLU A 146 -8.09 -11.48 28.48
C GLU A 146 -9.12 -12.24 29.32
N VAL A 147 -9.81 -13.26 28.77
CA VAL A 147 -10.78 -14.09 29.53
C VAL A 147 -10.10 -15.33 30.14
N SER A 148 -8.83 -15.60 29.84
CA SER A 148 -8.09 -16.76 30.36
C SER A 148 -7.26 -16.49 31.63
N GLU A 149 -7.42 -15.32 32.26
CA GLU A 149 -6.83 -14.97 33.57
C GLU A 149 -7.82 -15.04 34.75
N ASP A 150 -8.74 -16.01 34.77
CA ASP A 150 -9.53 -16.41 35.96
C ASP A 150 -9.40 -17.91 36.28
#